data_AF-A0ABD4W4D6-F1
#
_entry.id   AF-A0ABD4W4D6-F1
#
_cell.length_a   1.000
_cell.length_b   1.000
_cell.length_c   1.000
_cell.angle_alpha   90.00
_cell.angle_beta   90.00
_cell.angle_gamma   90.00
#
_symmetry.space_group_name_H-M   'P 1'
#
loop_
_entity.id
_entity.type
_entity.pdbx_description
1 polymer ?
#
loop_
_entity_poly.entity_id
_entity_poly.type
_entity_poly.pdbx_seq_one_letter_code
_entity_poly.pdbx_strand_id
1 'polypeptide(L)'
;MQQKYGKCTAGFSKNTYYRFMQNPHTNWLRFTILLAERIVNGHLKDLTSDQRADCFVFDDSPYSRTGYKKTELVAKVFDHVSMTYKKGFRMMTMGWTDGSSFVPIASSLLSSKNDQNVIG
;
A
#
# COMPACT_ATOMS: atom_id res chain seq x y z
N MET A 1 4.00 9.24 -18.05
CA MET A 1 2.97 10.28 -17.90
C MET A 1 3.20 10.94 -16.53
N GLN A 2 3.85 12.10 -16.47
CA GLN A 2 4.06 12.80 -15.20
C GLN A 2 2.73 13.42 -14.77
N GLN A 3 2.17 12.98 -13.64
CA GLN A 3 1.04 13.67 -13.01
C GLN A 3 1.49 15.10 -12.68
N LYS A 4 0.82 16.08 -13.29
CA LYS A 4 0.99 17.51 -12.98
C LYS A 4 0.27 17.81 -11.68
N TYR A 5 0.90 17.46 -10.56
CA TYR A 5 0.52 18.01 -9.26
C TYR A 5 0.77 19.53 -9.29
N GLY A 6 -0.17 20.30 -8.74
CA GLY A 6 -0.09 21.76 -8.65
C GLY A 6 1.18 22.27 -7.95
N LYS A 7 1.37 23.59 -7.94
CA LYS A 7 2.55 24.23 -7.34
C LYS A 7 2.73 23.73 -5.90
N CYS A 8 3.81 23.00 -5.64
CA CYS A 8 4.10 22.46 -4.32
C CYS A 8 4.45 23.62 -3.39
N THR A 9 3.61 23.88 -2.38
CA THR A 9 3.80 24.93 -1.37
C THR A 9 4.68 24.46 -0.20
N ALA A 10 5.22 23.24 -0.27
CA ALA A 10 6.11 22.71 0.76
C ALA A 10 7.49 23.37 0.69
N GLY A 11 8.21 23.40 1.82
CA GLY A 11 9.58 23.93 1.94
C GLY A 11 10.66 23.13 1.20
N PHE A 12 10.29 22.28 0.24
CA PHE A 12 11.19 21.46 -0.57
C PHE A 12 10.74 21.38 -2.03
N SER A 13 11.69 21.09 -2.92
CA SER A 13 11.41 20.91 -4.36
C SER A 13 10.68 19.59 -4.63
N LYS A 14 9.83 19.58 -5.65
CA LYS A 14 9.19 18.37 -6.21
C LYS A 14 10.20 17.25 -6.48
N ASN A 15 11.42 17.61 -6.90
CA ASN A 15 12.48 16.63 -7.18
C ASN A 15 12.95 15.90 -5.91
N THR A 16 12.94 16.56 -4.76
CA THR A 16 13.26 15.95 -3.46
C THR A 16 12.25 14.86 -3.13
N TYR A 17 10.96 15.14 -3.31
CA TYR A 17 9.90 14.16 -3.11
C TYR A 17 10.05 12.94 -4.03
N TYR A 18 10.29 13.14 -5.33
CA TYR A 18 10.49 12.02 -6.24
C TYR A 18 11.71 11.18 -5.91
N ARG A 19 12.84 11.81 -5.54
CA ARG A 19 14.04 11.08 -5.11
C ARG A 19 13.77 10.25 -3.86
N PHE A 20 13.02 10.78 -2.89
CA PHE A 20 12.59 10.03 -1.71
C PHE A 20 11.73 8.83 -2.09
N MET A 21 10.69 9.04 -2.91
CA MET A 21 9.75 7.99 -3.35
C MET A 21 10.40 6.91 -4.23
N GLN A 22 11.46 7.25 -4.96
CA GLN A 22 12.14 6.32 -5.88
C GLN A 22 13.42 5.72 -5.30
N ASN A 23 13.77 6.02 -4.04
CA ASN A 23 14.98 5.48 -3.44
C ASN A 23 14.81 3.98 -3.13
N PRO A 24 15.56 3.08 -3.79
CA PRO A 24 15.45 1.64 -3.57
C PRO A 24 16.05 1.20 -2.22
N HIS A 25 16.86 2.04 -1.58
CA HIS A 25 17.43 1.76 -0.25
C HIS A 25 16.47 2.10 0.89
N THR A 26 15.32 2.71 0.60
CA THR A 26 14.29 2.98 1.61
C THR A 26 13.58 1.69 1.99
N ASN A 27 13.65 1.32 3.27
CA ASN A 27 12.82 0.25 3.82
C ASN A 27 11.38 0.77 4.00
N TRP A 28 10.57 0.64 2.95
CA TRP A 28 9.18 1.10 2.93
C TRP A 28 8.31 0.46 4.01
N LEU A 29 8.50 -0.84 4.27
CA LEU A 29 7.76 -1.54 5.31
C LEU A 29 8.01 -0.93 6.70
N ARG A 30 9.29 -0.72 7.04
CA ARG A 30 9.65 -0.07 8.31
C ARG A 30 9.13 1.36 8.38
N PHE A 31 9.25 2.12 7.28
CA PHE A 31 8.80 3.51 7.23
C PHE A 31 7.29 3.62 7.48
N THR A 32 6.46 2.82 6.79
CA THR A 32 4.99 2.89 6.94
C THR A 32 4.54 2.41 8.32
N ILE A 33 5.18 1.38 8.88
CA ILE A 33 4.89 0.91 10.24
C ILE A 33 5.17 2.02 11.26
N LEU A 34 6.34 2.67 11.21
CA LEU A 34 6.70 3.74 12.14
C LEU A 34 5.80 4.97 11.97
N LEU A 35 5.41 5.29 10.73
CA LEU A 35 4.48 6.38 10.47
C LEU A 35 3.08 6.07 11.04
N ALA A 36 2.58 4.86 10.81
CA ALA A 36 1.29 4.42 11.32
C ALA A 36 1.28 4.39 12.85
N GLU A 37 2.33 3.86 13.48
CA GLU A 37 2.52 3.86 14.93
C GLU A 37 2.43 5.29 15.51
N ARG A 38 3.13 6.25 14.90
CA ARG A 38 3.11 7.65 15.34
C ARG A 38 1.74 8.32 15.18
N ILE A 39 1.00 7.97 14.13
CA ILE A 39 -0.37 8.48 13.93
C ILE A 39 -1.32 7.87 14.96
N VAL A 40 -1.28 6.55 15.12
CA VAL A 40 -2.17 5.81 16.02
C VAL A 40 -1.91 6.24 17.46
N ASN A 41 -0.68 6.09 17.95
CA ASN A 41 -0.35 6.34 19.35
C ASN A 41 -0.22 7.83 19.69
N GLY A 42 0.19 8.66 18.74
CA GLY A 42 0.43 10.08 18.99
C GLY A 42 -0.75 11.00 18.69
N HIS A 43 -1.78 10.52 17.99
CA HIS A 43 -2.92 11.35 17.58
C HIS A 43 -4.26 10.66 17.77
N LEU A 44 -4.41 9.41 17.31
CA LEU A 44 -5.72 8.76 17.34
C LEU A 44 -6.10 8.24 18.72
N LYS A 45 -5.15 7.66 19.47
CA LYS A 45 -5.42 7.03 20.77
C LYS A 45 -6.14 7.96 21.74
N ASP A 46 -5.69 9.22 21.82
CA ASP A 46 -6.26 10.26 22.69
C ASP A 46 -7.68 10.70 22.27
N LEU A 47 -8.10 10.38 21.04
CA LEU A 47 -9.44 10.68 20.51
C LEU A 47 -10.43 9.54 20.74
N THR A 48 -9.99 8.44 21.35
CA THR A 48 -10.80 7.24 21.60
C THR A 48 -10.82 6.90 23.10
N SER A 49 -11.72 6.04 23.53
CA SER A 49 -11.69 5.53 24.91
C SER A 49 -10.85 4.27 25.00
N ASP A 50 -10.15 4.07 26.12
CA ASP A 50 -9.40 2.84 26.43
C ASP A 50 -10.28 1.56 26.47
N GLN A 51 -11.61 1.70 26.50
CA GLN A 51 -12.53 0.57 26.44
C GLN A 51 -12.78 0.04 25.02
N ARG A 52 -12.29 0.73 23.98
CA ARG A 52 -12.40 0.26 22.60
C ARG A 52 -11.35 -0.80 22.30
N ALA A 53 -11.75 -1.81 21.54
CA ALA A 53 -10.85 -2.86 21.13
C ALA A 53 -10.10 -2.45 19.86
N ASP A 54 -8.77 -2.42 19.97
CA ASP A 54 -7.89 -2.29 18.83
C ASP A 54 -7.79 -3.61 18.07
N CYS A 55 -7.82 -3.54 16.74
CA CYS A 55 -7.78 -4.70 15.86
C CYS A 55 -6.78 -4.48 14.73
N PHE A 56 -6.05 -5.56 14.38
CA PHE A 56 -5.36 -5.64 13.09
C PHE A 56 -6.23 -6.38 12.08
N VAL A 57 -6.48 -5.73 10.95
CA VAL A 57 -7.23 -6.28 9.83
C VAL A 57 -6.26 -6.68 8.73
N PHE A 58 -6.40 -7.90 8.23
CA PHE A 58 -5.68 -8.41 7.08
C PHE A 58 -6.69 -8.72 5.98
N ASP A 59 -6.50 -8.10 4.82
CA ASP A 59 -7.35 -8.33 3.65
C ASP A 59 -6.52 -8.24 2.37
N ASP A 60 -6.90 -9.03 1.38
CA ASP A 60 -6.25 -9.03 0.07
C ASP A 60 -7.14 -8.42 -1.01
N SER A 61 -6.58 -7.46 -1.75
CA SER A 61 -7.28 -6.76 -2.82
C SER A 61 -6.60 -6.98 -4.18
N PRO A 62 -7.37 -7.13 -5.28
CA PRO A 62 -6.79 -7.15 -6.63
C PRO A 62 -6.11 -5.83 -6.96
N TYR A 63 -4.78 -5.85 -7.17
CA TYR A 63 -4.01 -4.69 -7.58
C TYR A 63 -3.64 -4.79 -9.06
N SER A 64 -4.38 -4.08 -9.91
CA SER A 64 -4.14 -4.07 -11.36
C SER A 64 -2.96 -3.16 -11.71
N ARG A 65 -2.00 -3.68 -12.48
CA ARG A 65 -0.79 -2.96 -12.84
C ARG A 65 -0.79 -2.54 -14.31
N THR A 66 -0.91 -1.23 -14.56
CA THR A 66 -0.63 -0.65 -15.88
C THR A 66 0.88 -0.74 -16.16
N GLY A 67 1.25 -1.04 -17.41
CA GLY A 67 2.66 -1.24 -17.77
C GLY A 67 3.29 -2.56 -17.28
N TYR A 68 2.47 -3.56 -16.96
CA TYR A 68 2.90 -4.88 -16.46
C TYR A 68 4.07 -5.52 -17.24
N LYS A 69 4.19 -5.29 -18.56
CA LYS A 69 5.27 -5.83 -19.41
C LYS A 69 6.70 -5.47 -18.96
N LYS A 70 6.87 -4.48 -18.08
CA LYS A 70 8.18 -4.06 -17.53
C LYS A 70 8.20 -4.16 -16.00
N THR A 71 7.35 -5.01 -15.42
CA THR A 71 7.23 -5.19 -13.97
C THR A 71 7.47 -6.66 -13.65
N GLU A 72 8.57 -6.92 -12.98
CA GLU A 72 8.94 -8.26 -12.52
C GLU A 72 7.84 -8.87 -11.65
N LEU A 73 7.70 -10.19 -11.73
CA LEU A 73 6.78 -10.98 -10.90
C LEU A 73 5.30 -10.61 -11.05
N VAL A 74 4.92 -9.80 -12.04
CA VAL A 74 3.51 -9.50 -12.28
C VAL A 74 2.80 -10.77 -12.76
N ALA A 75 1.58 -11.00 -12.28
CA ALA A 75 0.84 -12.22 -12.56
C ALA A 75 -0.55 -11.95 -13.15
N LYS A 76 -1.13 -12.98 -13.77
CA LYS A 76 -2.56 -13.07 -14.02
C LYS A 76 -3.25 -13.48 -12.72
N VAL A 77 -3.99 -12.56 -12.12
CA VAL A 77 -4.79 -12.76 -10.91
C VAL A 77 -6.25 -12.83 -11.31
N PHE A 78 -6.94 -13.90 -10.92
CA PHE A 78 -8.38 -14.00 -11.16
C PHE A 78 -9.11 -13.10 -10.17
N ASP A 79 -9.93 -12.18 -10.68
CA ASP A 79 -10.80 -11.35 -9.88
C ASP A 79 -12.18 -12.00 -9.80
N HIS A 80 -12.55 -12.45 -8.61
CA HIS A 80 -13.83 -13.09 -8.33
C HIS A 80 -15.01 -12.11 -8.41
N VAL A 81 -14.77 -10.79 -8.29
CA VAL A 81 -15.82 -9.78 -8.39
C VAL A 81 -16.24 -9.60 -9.84
N SER A 82 -15.27 -9.37 -10.73
CA SER A 82 -15.52 -9.16 -12.17
C SER A 82 -15.48 -10.45 -12.98
N MET A 83 -15.28 -11.61 -12.35
CA MET A 83 -15.13 -12.94 -12.97
C MET A 83 -14.15 -12.96 -14.14
N THR A 84 -13.06 -12.19 -14.03
CA THR A 84 -12.09 -11.96 -15.12
C THR A 84 -10.67 -11.93 -14.58
N TYR A 85 -9.70 -12.27 -15.44
CA TYR A 85 -8.29 -12.16 -15.10
C TYR A 85 -7.79 -10.72 -15.22
N LYS A 86 -7.20 -10.21 -14.15
CA LYS A 86 -6.48 -8.94 -14.11
C LYS A 86 -4.97 -9.20 -14.14
N LYS A 87 -4.23 -8.31 -14.79
CA LYS A 87 -2.75 -8.37 -14.83
C LYS A 87 -2.21 -7.47 -13.73
N GLY A 88 -1.52 -8.05 -12.76
CA GLY A 88 -1.15 -7.34 -11.55
C GLY A 88 -0.72 -8.26 -10.42
N PHE A 89 -1.12 -7.91 -9.20
CA PHE A 89 -0.75 -8.60 -7.97
C PHE A 89 -1.98 -8.78 -7.08
N ARG A 90 -1.91 -9.70 -6.12
CA ARG A 90 -2.79 -9.69 -4.95
C ARG A 90 -2.10 -8.83 -3.89
N MET A 91 -2.69 -7.69 -3.56
CA MET A 91 -2.12 -6.81 -2.54
C MET A 91 -2.67 -7.20 -1.18
N MET A 92 -1.84 -7.86 -0.37
CA MET A 92 -2.15 -8.14 1.03
C MET A 92 -1.92 -6.87 1.83
N THR A 93 -2.95 -6.38 2.53
CA THR A 93 -2.89 -5.16 3.33
C THR A 93 -3.09 -5.51 4.80
N MET A 94 -2.23 -4.96 5.64
CA MET A 94 -2.38 -4.94 7.09
C MET A 94 -2.78 -3.52 7.51
N GLY A 95 -3.88 -3.39 8.22
CA GLY A 95 -4.30 -2.13 8.82
C GLY A 95 -4.66 -2.28 10.29
N TRP A 96 -4.63 -1.16 11.01
CA TRP A 96 -5.15 -1.06 12.37
C TRP A 96 -6.48 -0.32 12.37
N THR A 97 -7.37 -0.71 13.28
CA THR A 97 -8.65 -0.05 13.51
C THR A 97 -9.02 -0.09 14.99
N ASP A 98 -9.65 0.98 15.47
CA ASP A 98 -10.33 1.08 16.78
C ASP A 98 -11.84 0.82 16.67
N GLY A 99 -12.31 0.34 15.51
CA GLY A 99 -13.73 0.19 15.17
C GLY A 99 -14.41 1.45 14.63
N SER A 100 -13.72 2.59 14.49
CA SER A 100 -14.25 3.81 13.85
C SER A 100 -13.32 4.40 12.80
N SER A 101 -12.02 4.29 13.03
CA SER A 101 -10.94 4.75 12.15
C SER A 101 -10.21 3.55 11.56
N PHE A 102 -9.56 3.73 10.42
CA PHE A 102 -8.71 2.72 9.81
C PHE A 102 -7.40 3.36 9.36
N VAL A 103 -6.27 2.77 9.77
CA VAL A 103 -4.93 3.22 9.40
C VAL A 103 -4.20 2.08 8.69
N PRO A 104 -3.82 2.21 7.42
CA PRO A 104 -2.99 1.21 6.74
C PRO A 104 -1.58 1.23 7.34
N ILE A 105 -1.09 0.06 7.76
CA ILE A 105 0.21 -0.11 8.42
C ILE A 105 1.27 -0.57 7.42
N ALA A 106 0.93 -1.60 6.65
CA ALA A 106 1.85 -2.27 5.76
C ALA A 106 1.09 -2.95 4.62
N SER A 107 1.76 -3.18 3.51
CA SER A 107 1.25 -4.01 2.44
C SER A 107 2.35 -4.80 1.76
N SER A 108 1.95 -5.89 1.11
CA SER A 108 2.82 -6.71 0.27
C SER A 108 2.13 -7.06 -1.04
N LEU A 109 2.87 -6.99 -2.14
CA LEU A 109 2.39 -7.40 -3.46
C LEU A 109 2.74 -8.88 -3.67
N LEU A 110 1.71 -9.72 -3.69
CA LEU A 110 1.84 -11.15 -3.87
C LEU A 110 1.67 -11.50 -5.34
N SER A 111 2.65 -12.20 -5.89
CA SER A 111 2.57 -12.83 -7.21
C SER A 111 1.80 -14.15 -7.15
N SER A 112 1.62 -14.81 -8.30
CA SER A 112 1.01 -16.14 -8.35
C SER A 112 2.01 -17.22 -7.91
N LYS A 113 1.52 -18.22 -7.19
CA LYS A 113 2.28 -19.46 -6.91
C LYS A 113 2.41 -20.34 -8.15
N ASN A 114 1.53 -20.18 -9.14
CA ASN A 114 1.60 -20.93 -10.39
C ASN A 114 2.45 -20.14 -11.39
N ASP A 115 3.61 -20.68 -11.75
CA ASP A 115 4.56 -20.07 -12.68
C ASP A 115 3.92 -19.74 -14.04
N GLN A 116 2.94 -20.52 -14.50
CA GLN A 116 2.22 -20.25 -15.76
C GLN A 116 1.41 -18.95 -15.74
N ASN A 117 1.07 -18.47 -14.53
CA ASN A 117 0.35 -17.23 -14.34
C ASN A 117 1.29 -16.04 -14.14
N VAL A 118 2.58 -16.25 -13.91
CA VAL A 118 3.58 -15.17 -13.84
C VAL A 118 3.92 -14.75 -15.28
N ILE A 119 3.83 -13.45 -15.57
CA ILE A 119 3.86 -12.92 -16.95
C ILE A 119 4.81 -11.71 -17.13
N GLY A 120 5.64 -11.42 -16.14
CA GLY A 120 6.63 -10.34 -16.19
C GLY A 120 7.98 -10.78 -15.66
#